data_AF-A0AAV9W660-F1
#
_entry.id   AF-A0AAV9W660-F1
#
_cell.length_a   1.000
_cell.length_b   1.000
_cell.length_c   1.000
_cell.angle_alpha   90.00
_cell.angle_beta   90.00
_cell.angle_gamma   90.00
#
_symmetry.space_group_name_H-M   'P 1'
#
loop_
_entity.id
_entity.type
_entity.pdbx_description
1 polymer ?
#
loop_
_entity_poly.entity_id
_entity_poly.type
_entity_poly.pdbx_seq_one_letter_code
_entity_poly.pdbx_strand_id
1 'polypeptide(L)'
;MAQVPTFLEASAVKQLTSHTYSGNLSKSYCIGAVPNGGYVAAVMLRAAATHMTTTHARISPPQQHAISFHGMFMIKTNAGAVELKVTDTKIGRGYSVLHVELLQEGMRCVNAYVTMTNIDNESGPNLNTFWEKPDPGLVGRKNLDKLLTPEGVEGWFEHPKPFADFREVSKRTRFFSSVKPTPGVVSNWGTFTNPAESITNEAIALIADLFVGVVERMESEAETGEGKQSGSEMFQSAKFWYPTLSFTMDVKKSLPKEGVKWVFSKVHSQQVKNGRWDLQVVMLDEDGELLATSTQVALMVDASRNTKPRGKRDTPATKL
;
A
#
# COMPACT_ATOMS: atom_id res chain seq x y z
N MET A 1 -6.90 -26.52 6.92
CA MET A 1 -6.08 -25.44 6.32
C MET A 1 -5.88 -24.37 7.37
N ALA A 2 -4.70 -23.75 7.47
CA ALA A 2 -4.51 -22.63 8.39
C ALA A 2 -5.44 -21.48 8.00
N GLN A 3 -6.06 -20.83 8.98
CA GLN A 3 -6.94 -19.68 8.74
C GLN A 3 -6.12 -18.52 8.14
N VAL A 4 -6.62 -17.94 7.05
CA VAL A 4 -6.00 -16.74 6.44
C VAL A 4 -6.27 -15.56 7.37
N PRO A 5 -5.23 -14.84 7.85
CA PRO A 5 -5.43 -13.71 8.75
C PRO A 5 -6.11 -12.55 7.99
N THR A 6 -6.96 -11.82 8.70
CA THR A 6 -7.46 -10.52 8.26
C THR A 6 -6.32 -9.51 8.14
N PHE A 7 -6.56 -8.37 7.49
CA PHE A 7 -5.59 -7.30 7.36
C PHE A 7 -5.14 -6.76 8.72
N LEU A 8 -6.07 -6.59 9.66
CA LEU A 8 -5.78 -6.12 11.01
C LEU A 8 -4.90 -7.10 11.79
N GLU A 9 -5.15 -8.41 11.66
CA GLU A 9 -4.32 -9.44 12.29
C GLU A 9 -2.95 -9.52 11.63
N ALA A 10 -2.91 -9.52 10.30
CA ALA A 10 -1.67 -9.60 9.53
C ALA A 10 -0.78 -8.37 9.73
N SER A 11 -1.37 -7.19 9.92
CA SER A 11 -0.63 -5.94 10.14
C SER A 11 -0.42 -5.61 11.62
N ALA A 12 -0.84 -6.49 12.53
CA ALA A 12 -0.72 -6.25 13.96
C ALA A 12 0.73 -6.03 14.40
N VAL A 13 0.90 -5.07 15.31
CA VAL A 13 2.18 -4.79 15.98
C VAL A 13 2.00 -4.92 17.48
N LYS A 14 3.03 -5.41 18.16
CA LYS A 14 3.06 -5.50 19.62
C LYS A 14 4.25 -4.72 20.16
N GLN A 15 3.98 -3.79 21.06
CA GLN A 15 5.03 -3.07 21.79
C GLN A 15 5.87 -4.05 22.62
N LEU A 16 7.20 -3.99 22.47
CA LEU A 16 8.16 -4.78 23.25
C LEU A 16 8.83 -3.91 24.32
N THR A 17 9.20 -2.69 23.95
CA THR A 17 9.68 -1.63 24.84
C THR A 17 9.03 -0.31 24.42
N SER A 18 9.35 0.80 25.10
CA SER A 18 8.85 2.13 24.69
C SER A 18 9.18 2.49 23.23
N HIS A 19 10.26 1.96 22.67
CA HIS A 19 10.77 2.35 21.34
C HIS A 19 10.99 1.16 20.39
N THR A 20 10.56 -0.04 20.79
CA THR A 20 10.66 -1.24 19.95
C THR A 20 9.35 -2.00 19.91
N TYR A 21 9.01 -2.51 18.73
CA TYR A 21 7.77 -3.19 18.42
C TYR A 21 8.07 -4.45 17.61
N SER A 22 7.20 -5.45 17.70
CA SER A 22 7.27 -6.66 16.89
C SER A 22 6.10 -6.74 15.95
N GLY A 23 6.30 -7.34 14.78
CA GLY A 23 5.25 -7.71 13.84
C GLY A 23 5.57 -9.07 13.20
N ASN A 24 4.63 -9.61 12.43
CA ASN A 24 4.81 -10.87 11.72
C ASN A 24 4.20 -10.78 10.32
N LEU A 25 5.04 -10.61 9.29
CA LEU A 25 4.59 -10.42 7.92
C LEU A 25 3.97 -11.70 7.36
N SER A 26 2.69 -11.62 6.96
CA SER A 26 1.92 -12.77 6.48
C SER A 26 2.19 -13.07 5.00
N LYS A 27 2.30 -14.36 4.68
CA LYS A 27 2.38 -14.85 3.29
C LYS A 27 1.15 -14.46 2.46
N SER A 28 0.01 -14.26 3.11
CA SER A 28 -1.27 -13.92 2.45
C SER A 28 -1.27 -12.52 1.83
N TYR A 29 -0.28 -11.69 2.18
CA TYR A 29 -0.09 -10.34 1.65
C TYR A 29 1.21 -10.22 0.82
N CYS A 30 1.69 -11.35 0.28
CA CYS A 30 2.87 -11.37 -0.58
C CYS A 30 2.54 -11.17 -2.07
N ILE A 31 3.54 -10.69 -2.79
CA ILE A 31 3.71 -10.80 -4.25
C ILE A 31 4.99 -11.62 -4.45
N GLY A 32 4.91 -12.75 -5.15
CA GLY A 32 5.93 -13.78 -5.17
C GLY A 32 6.26 -14.25 -3.76
N ALA A 33 7.54 -14.23 -3.43
CA ALA A 33 8.03 -14.59 -2.10
C ALA A 33 8.11 -13.41 -1.12
N VAL A 34 7.75 -12.20 -1.55
CA VAL A 34 8.02 -10.95 -0.82
C VAL A 34 6.72 -10.28 -0.39
N PRO A 35 6.57 -9.86 0.88
CA PRO A 35 5.44 -9.04 1.32
C PRO A 35 5.27 -7.77 0.48
N ASN A 36 4.03 -7.43 0.12
CA ASN A 36 3.71 -6.19 -0.63
C ASN A 36 4.21 -4.94 0.12
N GLY A 37 4.72 -3.96 -0.62
CA GLY A 37 5.32 -2.74 -0.06
C GLY A 37 4.34 -1.90 0.76
N GLY A 38 3.11 -1.76 0.27
CA GLY A 38 2.02 -1.06 0.96
C GLY A 38 1.58 -1.75 2.25
N TYR A 39 1.53 -3.08 2.26
CA TYR A 39 1.32 -3.86 3.48
C TYR A 39 2.45 -3.67 4.49
N VAL A 40 3.71 -3.65 4.05
CA VAL A 40 4.86 -3.36 4.93
C VAL A 40 4.79 -1.94 5.48
N ALA A 41 4.45 -0.95 4.65
CA ALA A 41 4.24 0.43 5.06
C ALA A 41 3.10 0.53 6.10
N ALA A 42 2.00 -0.20 5.92
CA ALA A 42 0.91 -0.26 6.89
C ALA A 42 1.36 -0.79 8.26
N VAL A 43 2.22 -1.81 8.32
CA VAL A 43 2.81 -2.29 9.58
C VAL A 43 3.64 -1.19 10.27
N MET A 44 4.42 -0.41 9.50
CA MET A 44 5.19 0.72 10.02
C MET A 44 4.30 1.86 10.52
N LEU A 45 3.23 2.19 9.79
CA LEU A 45 2.21 3.16 10.20
C LEU A 45 1.52 2.74 11.50
N ARG A 46 1.18 1.46 11.65
CA ARG A 46 0.61 0.92 12.90
C ARG A 46 1.58 1.01 14.06
N ALA A 47 2.88 0.78 13.84
CA ALA A 47 3.89 0.99 14.88
C ALA A 47 4.00 2.47 15.29
N ALA A 48 3.93 3.40 14.33
CA ALA A 48 3.93 4.83 14.60
C ALA A 48 2.69 5.26 15.42
N ALA A 49 1.49 4.84 15.02
CA ALA A 49 0.26 5.11 15.76
C ALA A 49 0.26 4.47 17.16
N THR A 50 0.73 3.23 17.27
CA THR A 50 0.89 2.54 18.57
C THR A 50 1.86 3.30 19.45
N HIS A 51 2.99 3.77 18.91
CA HIS A 51 3.98 4.52 19.66
C HIS A 51 3.42 5.83 20.24
N MET A 52 2.69 6.60 19.44
CA MET A 52 2.08 7.85 19.92
C MET A 52 0.99 7.63 20.96
N THR A 53 0.23 6.54 20.85
CA THR A 53 -0.88 6.21 21.76
C THR A 53 -0.45 5.44 23.01
N THR A 54 0.78 4.94 23.07
CA THR A 54 1.32 4.19 24.22
C THR A 54 2.47 4.96 24.89
N THR A 55 3.62 5.10 24.21
CA THR A 55 4.81 5.77 24.74
C THR A 55 4.57 7.25 25.02
N HIS A 56 3.83 7.91 24.13
CA HIS A 56 3.45 9.33 24.27
C HIS A 56 1.96 9.53 24.61
N ALA A 57 1.34 8.57 25.31
CA ALA A 57 -0.08 8.62 25.70
C ALA A 57 -0.48 9.87 26.52
N ARG A 58 0.49 10.62 27.06
CA ARG A 58 0.26 11.89 27.77
C ARG A 58 -0.05 13.07 26.85
N ILE A 59 0.24 12.96 25.54
CA ILE A 59 -0.10 14.01 24.58
C ILE A 59 -1.62 14.02 24.39
N SER A 60 -2.21 15.20 24.62
CA SER A 60 -3.65 15.42 24.47
C SER A 60 -3.89 16.62 23.53
N PRO A 61 -4.70 16.46 22.47
CA PRO A 61 -5.37 15.21 22.07
C PRO A 61 -4.37 14.15 21.52
N PRO A 62 -4.69 12.84 21.56
CA PRO A 62 -3.78 11.79 21.09
C PRO A 62 -3.43 11.93 19.61
N GLN A 63 -2.14 11.95 19.28
CA GLN A 63 -1.65 12.07 17.90
C GLN A 63 -1.63 10.71 17.17
N GLN A 64 -2.81 10.17 16.90
CA GLN A 64 -3.01 8.84 16.35
C GLN A 64 -3.03 8.76 14.81
N HIS A 65 -3.11 9.90 14.12
CA HIS A 65 -3.26 9.96 12.67
C HIS A 65 -1.92 10.28 12.00
N ALA A 66 -1.51 9.43 11.04
CA ALA A 66 -0.38 9.74 10.18
C ALA A 66 -0.84 10.65 9.04
N ILE A 67 -0.23 11.83 8.90
CA ILE A 67 -0.51 12.78 7.80
C ILE A 67 0.54 12.77 6.70
N SER A 68 1.73 12.26 6.99
CA SER A 68 2.77 12.05 5.98
C SER A 68 3.59 10.81 6.32
N PHE A 69 3.89 10.01 5.31
CA PHE A 69 4.76 8.84 5.37
C PHE A 69 5.75 8.93 4.21
N HIS A 70 7.04 8.72 4.49
CA HIS A 70 8.07 8.57 3.47
C HIS A 70 8.96 7.39 3.83
N GLY A 71 8.84 6.29 3.08
CA GLY A 71 9.57 5.05 3.29
C GLY A 71 10.57 4.74 2.17
N MET A 72 11.79 4.34 2.55
CA MET A 72 12.85 3.87 1.67
C MET A 72 13.05 2.36 1.83
N PHE A 73 12.82 1.61 0.77
CA PHE A 73 12.88 0.15 0.73
C PHE A 73 14.26 -0.30 0.25
N MET A 74 15.14 -0.61 1.19
CA MET A 74 16.55 -0.91 0.91
C MET A 74 16.79 -2.40 0.65
N ILE A 75 16.07 -3.26 1.36
CA ILE A 75 16.23 -4.71 1.30
C ILE A 75 14.84 -5.36 1.34
N LYS A 76 14.57 -6.29 0.41
CA LYS A 76 13.32 -7.04 0.38
C LYS A 76 13.09 -7.79 1.71
N THR A 77 11.86 -7.72 2.21
CA THR A 77 11.40 -8.49 3.37
C THR A 77 11.03 -9.92 2.95
N ASN A 78 10.96 -10.81 3.93
CA ASN A 78 10.37 -12.14 3.85
C ASN A 78 9.09 -12.16 4.69
N ALA A 79 8.17 -13.07 4.40
CA ALA A 79 7.14 -13.43 5.36
C ALA A 79 7.78 -13.98 6.65
N GLY A 80 7.28 -13.58 7.81
CA GLY A 80 7.82 -13.94 9.11
C GLY A 80 8.05 -12.74 10.03
N ALA A 81 8.71 -13.01 11.16
CA ALA A 81 8.92 -12.03 12.22
C ALA A 81 9.74 -10.82 11.74
N VAL A 82 9.36 -9.65 12.24
CA VAL A 82 10.07 -8.38 12.05
C VAL A 82 10.11 -7.61 13.36
N GLU A 83 11.13 -6.77 13.52
CA GLU A 83 11.25 -5.80 14.59
C GLU A 83 11.10 -4.40 14.00
N LEU A 84 10.38 -3.52 14.68
CA LEU A 84 10.31 -2.11 14.34
C LEU A 84 10.95 -1.29 15.46
N LYS A 85 11.91 -0.42 15.11
CA LYS A 85 12.50 0.56 16.02
C LYS A 85 11.95 1.94 15.70
N VAL A 86 11.44 2.62 16.71
CA VAL A 86 10.89 3.97 16.58
C VAL A 86 11.79 4.94 17.31
N THR A 87 12.23 5.98 16.62
CA THR A 87 13.00 7.09 17.18
C THR A 87 12.18 8.38 17.13
N ASP A 88 12.08 9.04 18.27
CA ASP A 88 11.48 10.36 18.42
C ASP A 88 12.35 11.41 17.74
N THR A 89 12.10 11.68 16.46
CA THR A 89 12.85 12.73 15.74
C THR A 89 12.39 14.11 16.21
N LYS A 90 11.08 14.25 16.46
CA LYS A 90 10.47 15.43 17.08
C LYS A 90 9.18 15.01 17.77
N ILE A 91 9.00 15.39 19.03
CA ILE A 91 7.72 15.29 19.73
C ILE A 91 7.19 16.72 19.96
N GLY A 92 6.00 17.00 19.46
CA GLY A 92 5.38 18.33 19.53
C GLY A 92 3.92 18.26 19.92
N ARG A 93 3.33 19.42 20.28
CA ARG A 93 1.92 19.50 20.67
C ARG A 93 0.96 19.36 19.48
N GLY A 94 1.28 20.00 18.36
CA GLY A 94 0.47 19.94 17.14
C GLY A 94 0.76 18.68 16.30
N TYR A 95 2.03 18.39 16.08
CA TYR A 95 2.48 17.20 15.36
C TYR A 95 3.79 16.67 15.95
N SER A 96 4.04 15.40 15.68
CA SER A 96 5.29 14.70 15.99
C SER A 96 5.85 14.06 14.72
N VAL A 97 7.17 13.91 14.65
CA VAL A 97 7.87 13.24 13.55
C VAL A 97 8.64 12.06 14.14
N LEU A 98 8.37 10.88 13.60
CA LEU A 98 8.99 9.63 14.01
C LEU A 98 9.87 9.11 12.89
N HIS A 99 11.06 8.61 13.23
CA HIS A 99 11.84 7.75 12.34
C HIS A 99 11.58 6.29 12.72
N VAL A 100 11.05 5.52 11.79
CA VAL A 100 10.67 4.11 11.99
C VAL A 100 11.56 3.23 11.11
N GLU A 101 12.26 2.31 11.72
CA GLU A 101 13.08 1.32 11.03
C GLU A 101 12.41 -0.04 11.14
N LEU A 102 12.21 -0.74 10.03
CA LEU A 102 11.79 -2.14 10.02
C LEU A 102 13.01 -3.03 9.78
N LEU A 103 13.29 -3.88 10.75
CA LEU A 103 14.38 -4.83 10.73
C LEU A 103 13.87 -6.26 10.58
N GLN A 104 14.61 -7.07 9.84
CA GLN A 104 14.37 -8.50 9.74
C GLN A 104 15.70 -9.24 9.69
N GLU A 105 15.87 -10.26 10.55
CA GLU A 105 17.12 -11.04 10.63
C GLU A 105 18.36 -10.15 10.81
N GLY A 106 18.25 -9.06 11.57
CA GLY A 106 19.34 -8.11 11.82
C GLY A 106 19.60 -7.10 10.69
N MET A 107 18.90 -7.17 9.56
CA MET A 107 19.01 -6.21 8.45
C MET A 107 17.95 -5.12 8.54
N ARG A 108 18.34 -3.86 8.31
CA ARG A 108 17.42 -2.74 8.10
C ARG A 108 16.81 -2.86 6.70
N CYS A 109 15.56 -3.30 6.65
CA CYS A 109 14.84 -3.53 5.40
C CYS A 109 14.22 -2.24 4.86
N VAL A 110 13.56 -1.49 5.74
CA VAL A 110 12.86 -0.25 5.39
C VAL A 110 13.13 0.81 6.45
N ASN A 111 13.45 2.03 6.03
CA ASN A 111 13.51 3.21 6.90
C ASN A 111 12.40 4.16 6.49
N ALA A 112 11.65 4.70 7.44
CA ALA A 112 10.59 5.65 7.14
C ALA A 112 10.59 6.83 8.10
N TYR A 113 10.19 7.99 7.59
CA TYR A 113 9.76 9.11 8.41
C TYR A 113 8.24 9.21 8.37
N VAL A 114 7.63 9.37 9.54
CA VAL A 114 6.17 9.46 9.70
C VAL A 114 5.83 10.69 10.52
N THR A 115 4.99 11.57 9.97
CA THR A 115 4.43 12.72 10.70
C THR A 115 3.08 12.34 11.27
N MET A 116 2.97 12.40 12.60
CA MET A 116 1.80 12.04 13.38
C MET A 116 1.12 13.29 13.95
N THR A 117 -0.20 13.31 13.96
CA THR A 117 -1.05 14.41 14.43
C THR A 117 -2.39 13.86 14.92
N ASN A 118 -3.30 14.74 15.35
CA ASN A 118 -4.71 14.44 15.43
C ASN A 118 -5.50 15.30 14.43
N ILE A 119 -5.81 14.73 13.25
CA ILE A 119 -6.60 15.36 12.19
C ILE A 119 -7.91 15.98 12.72
N ASP A 120 -8.60 15.31 13.65
CA ASP A 120 -9.90 15.77 14.17
C ASP A 120 -9.79 17.08 14.98
N ASN A 121 -8.58 17.47 15.37
CA ASN A 121 -8.28 18.65 16.16
C ASN A 121 -7.46 19.70 15.39
N GLU A 122 -7.25 19.51 14.09
CA GLU A 122 -6.57 20.49 13.26
C GLU A 122 -7.43 21.74 13.06
N SER A 123 -6.75 22.89 12.92
CA SER A 123 -7.39 24.17 12.63
C SER A 123 -6.53 24.94 11.63
N GLY A 124 -7.19 25.57 10.67
CA GLY A 124 -6.53 26.27 9.58
C GLY A 124 -7.56 26.70 8.52
N PRO A 125 -7.14 27.50 7.54
CA PRO A 125 -8.02 27.93 6.46
C PRO A 125 -8.33 26.75 5.51
N ASN A 126 -9.57 26.69 5.04
CA ASN A 126 -9.97 25.84 3.93
C ASN A 126 -10.02 26.68 2.65
N LEU A 127 -9.12 26.39 1.71
CA LEU A 127 -8.99 27.13 0.45
C LEU A 127 -9.27 26.20 -0.73
N ASN A 128 -10.00 26.69 -1.72
CA ASN A 128 -10.16 25.98 -2.98
C ASN A 128 -8.86 26.08 -3.79
N THR A 129 -8.32 24.94 -4.23
CA THR A 129 -7.04 24.86 -4.94
C THR A 129 -7.17 24.82 -6.46
N PHE A 130 -8.40 24.90 -7.01
CA PHE A 130 -8.70 24.76 -8.46
C PHE A 130 -8.14 23.48 -9.10
N TRP A 131 -7.68 22.54 -8.30
CA TRP A 131 -7.17 21.27 -8.76
C TRP A 131 -8.33 20.43 -9.29
N GLU A 132 -8.13 19.86 -10.48
CA GLU A 132 -9.11 18.98 -11.09
C GLU A 132 -9.07 17.59 -10.41
N LYS A 133 -9.95 17.43 -9.42
CA LYS A 133 -10.14 16.17 -8.72
C LYS A 133 -10.61 15.08 -9.70
N PRO A 134 -10.04 13.86 -9.65
CA PRO A 134 -10.56 12.75 -10.43
C PRO A 134 -12.05 12.51 -10.18
N ASP A 135 -12.78 12.22 -11.25
CA ASP A 135 -14.15 11.74 -11.16
C ASP A 135 -14.15 10.22 -10.89
N PRO A 136 -14.63 9.76 -9.72
CA PRO A 136 -14.75 8.34 -9.44
C PRO A 136 -15.95 7.68 -10.16
N GLY A 137 -16.81 8.46 -10.82
CA GLY A 137 -17.99 8.02 -11.57
C GLY A 137 -19.16 7.52 -10.70
N LEU A 138 -18.89 6.60 -9.76
CA LEU A 138 -19.85 6.07 -8.80
C LEU A 138 -19.43 6.48 -7.39
N VAL A 139 -20.35 7.02 -6.60
CA VAL A 139 -20.11 7.42 -5.20
C VAL A 139 -21.27 7.00 -4.29
N GLY A 140 -21.00 7.01 -2.98
CA GLY A 140 -21.91 6.63 -1.91
C GLY A 140 -21.94 5.12 -1.70
N ARG A 141 -21.72 4.70 -0.46
CA ARG A 141 -21.63 3.28 -0.08
C ARG A 141 -22.77 2.40 -0.60
N LYS A 142 -24.02 2.88 -0.56
CA LYS A 142 -25.19 2.14 -1.07
C LYS A 142 -25.11 1.84 -2.56
N ASN A 143 -24.49 2.70 -3.34
CA ASN A 143 -24.30 2.49 -4.77
C ASN A 143 -23.08 1.62 -5.04
N LEU A 144 -21.98 1.87 -4.34
CA LEU A 144 -20.76 1.05 -4.45
C LEU A 144 -21.00 -0.41 -4.08
N ASP A 145 -21.83 -0.68 -3.06
CA ASP A 145 -22.19 -2.03 -2.65
C ASP A 145 -22.89 -2.85 -3.74
N LYS A 146 -23.53 -2.19 -4.73
CA LYS A 146 -24.12 -2.86 -5.89
C LYS A 146 -23.05 -3.50 -6.79
N LEU A 147 -21.82 -3.01 -6.79
CA LEU A 147 -20.71 -3.62 -7.54
C LEU A 147 -20.40 -5.05 -7.06
N LEU A 148 -20.79 -5.39 -5.82
CA LEU A 148 -20.56 -6.71 -5.25
C LEU A 148 -21.72 -7.69 -5.49
N THR A 149 -22.86 -7.20 -5.99
CA THR A 149 -24.01 -8.07 -6.28
C THR A 149 -23.83 -8.74 -7.64
N PRO A 150 -24.51 -9.87 -7.90
CA PRO A 150 -24.44 -10.54 -9.19
C PRO A 150 -24.88 -9.65 -10.37
N GLU A 151 -25.79 -8.71 -10.13
CA GLU A 151 -26.28 -7.77 -11.15
C GLU A 151 -25.24 -6.70 -11.48
N GLY A 152 -24.37 -6.35 -10.51
CA GLY A 152 -23.36 -5.32 -10.67
C GLY A 152 -23.94 -3.92 -10.90
N VAL A 153 -23.16 -3.08 -11.58
CA VAL A 153 -23.58 -1.75 -12.06
C VAL A 153 -23.23 -1.67 -13.54
N GLU A 154 -24.16 -1.19 -14.37
CA GLU A 154 -23.94 -1.08 -15.81
C GLU A 154 -22.66 -0.28 -16.12
N GLY A 155 -21.84 -0.79 -17.04
CA GLY A 155 -20.56 -0.20 -17.43
C GLY A 155 -19.41 -0.46 -16.46
N TRP A 156 -19.66 -1.05 -15.28
CA TRP A 156 -18.62 -1.42 -14.33
C TRP A 156 -18.24 -2.90 -14.44
N PHE A 157 -16.97 -3.20 -14.24
CA PHE A 157 -16.46 -4.57 -14.19
C PHE A 157 -15.44 -4.75 -13.08
N GLU A 158 -15.37 -5.96 -12.51
CA GLU A 158 -14.31 -6.36 -11.61
C GLU A 158 -13.05 -6.72 -12.41
N HIS A 159 -11.89 -6.27 -11.95
CA HIS A 159 -10.62 -6.68 -12.54
C HIS A 159 -10.37 -8.16 -12.27
N PRO A 160 -9.92 -8.93 -13.29
CA PRO A 160 -9.47 -10.29 -13.05
C PRO A 160 -8.27 -10.28 -12.09
N LYS A 161 -8.00 -11.42 -11.47
CA LYS A 161 -6.84 -11.63 -10.58
C LYS A 161 -5.78 -12.47 -11.31
N PRO A 162 -5.09 -11.93 -12.33
CA PRO A 162 -4.10 -12.70 -13.06
C PRO A 162 -2.96 -13.10 -12.11
N PHE A 163 -2.48 -14.34 -12.27
CA PHE A 163 -1.38 -14.88 -11.48
C PHE A 163 -1.65 -14.80 -9.97
N ALA A 164 -2.88 -15.07 -9.53
CA ALA A 164 -3.28 -14.92 -8.12
C ALA A 164 -2.40 -15.70 -7.14
N ASP A 165 -1.85 -16.85 -7.53
CA ASP A 165 -0.90 -17.63 -6.72
C ASP A 165 0.47 -16.94 -6.59
N PHE A 166 0.89 -16.18 -7.60
CA PHE A 166 2.04 -15.30 -7.49
C PHE A 166 1.67 -14.03 -6.69
N ARG A 167 0.46 -13.50 -6.84
CA ARG A 167 0.02 -12.27 -6.16
C ARG A 167 -0.99 -12.60 -5.07
N GLU A 168 -0.58 -13.31 -4.02
CA GLU A 168 -1.48 -13.73 -2.93
C GLU A 168 -2.31 -12.58 -2.34
N VAL A 169 -1.73 -11.38 -2.24
CA VAL A 169 -2.43 -10.17 -1.79
C VAL A 169 -3.66 -9.82 -2.65
N SER A 170 -3.63 -10.10 -3.96
CA SER A 170 -4.77 -9.87 -4.86
C SER A 170 -5.97 -10.75 -4.53
N LYS A 171 -5.77 -11.91 -3.86
CA LYS A 171 -6.87 -12.73 -3.37
C LYS A 171 -7.57 -12.09 -2.16
N ARG A 172 -6.95 -11.09 -1.53
CA ARG A 172 -7.49 -10.38 -0.35
C ARG A 172 -8.25 -9.12 -0.72
N THR A 173 -8.10 -8.61 -1.93
CA THR A 173 -8.73 -7.37 -2.41
C THR A 173 -9.58 -7.61 -3.67
N ARG A 174 -10.48 -6.69 -3.97
CA ARG A 174 -11.29 -6.64 -5.18
C ARG A 174 -11.22 -5.22 -5.72
N PHE A 175 -11.12 -5.08 -7.04
CA PHE A 175 -11.03 -3.78 -7.70
C PHE A 175 -12.02 -3.70 -8.86
N PHE A 176 -12.67 -2.56 -8.99
CA PHE A 176 -13.71 -2.33 -9.99
C PHE A 176 -13.46 -1.03 -10.76
N SER A 177 -13.71 -1.06 -12.07
CA SER A 177 -13.58 0.12 -12.94
C SER A 177 -14.78 0.26 -13.87
N SER A 178 -15.08 1.50 -14.26
CA SER A 178 -16.01 1.83 -15.36
C SER A 178 -15.31 2.21 -16.66
N VAL A 179 -14.04 2.60 -16.59
CA VAL A 179 -13.25 3.02 -17.73
C VAL A 179 -12.27 1.91 -18.09
N LYS A 180 -12.15 1.60 -19.38
CA LYS A 180 -11.09 0.70 -19.85
C LYS A 180 -9.73 1.30 -19.48
N PRO A 181 -8.83 0.56 -18.82
CA PRO A 181 -7.52 1.08 -18.47
C PRO A 181 -6.78 1.60 -19.71
N THR A 182 -6.27 2.81 -19.62
CA THR A 182 -5.29 3.33 -20.58
C THR A 182 -3.91 2.89 -20.09
N PRO A 183 -2.95 2.55 -20.95
CA PRO A 183 -1.56 2.33 -20.52
C PRO A 183 -1.07 3.45 -19.60
N GLY A 184 -0.63 3.07 -18.40
CA GLY A 184 -0.16 4.03 -17.40
C GLY A 184 -1.24 4.76 -16.61
N VAL A 185 -2.53 4.58 -16.90
CA VAL A 185 -3.62 5.22 -16.14
C VAL A 185 -4.71 4.20 -15.84
N VAL A 186 -4.97 3.98 -14.54
CA VAL A 186 -6.13 3.19 -14.10
C VAL A 186 -6.85 3.91 -12.98
N SER A 187 -8.17 3.77 -12.95
CA SER A 187 -9.04 4.26 -11.88
C SER A 187 -9.86 3.09 -11.35
N ASN A 188 -9.77 2.82 -10.06
CA ASN A 188 -10.40 1.68 -9.43
C ASN A 188 -11.08 2.05 -8.11
N TRP A 189 -12.27 1.50 -7.87
CA TRP A 189 -12.79 1.30 -6.52
C TRP A 189 -12.22 0.00 -5.95
N GLY A 190 -11.52 0.09 -4.82
CA GLY A 190 -10.95 -1.04 -4.11
C GLY A 190 -11.73 -1.38 -2.83
N THR A 191 -11.85 -2.68 -2.54
CA THR A 191 -12.41 -3.20 -1.28
C THR A 191 -11.71 -4.51 -0.87
N PHE A 192 -11.86 -4.92 0.39
CA PHE A 192 -11.42 -6.24 0.83
C PHE A 192 -12.38 -7.34 0.33
N THR A 193 -11.82 -8.51 0.03
CA THR A 193 -12.59 -9.69 -0.40
C THR A 193 -13.43 -10.24 0.77
N ASN A 194 -12.90 -10.18 2.00
CA ASN A 194 -13.62 -10.56 3.19
C ASN A 194 -14.58 -9.43 3.60
N PRO A 195 -15.91 -9.63 3.57
CA PRO A 195 -16.87 -8.57 3.87
C PRO A 195 -16.89 -8.13 5.34
N ALA A 196 -16.25 -8.88 6.24
CA ALA A 196 -16.09 -8.51 7.64
C ALA A 196 -14.91 -7.54 7.88
N GLU A 197 -14.09 -7.27 6.86
CA GLU A 197 -12.95 -6.38 6.95
C GLU A 197 -13.27 -5.00 6.37
N SER A 198 -12.70 -3.97 7.00
CA SER A 198 -12.77 -2.58 6.55
C SER A 198 -11.37 -2.04 6.27
N ILE A 199 -11.27 -1.10 5.34
CA ILE A 199 -10.07 -0.33 5.05
C ILE A 199 -9.91 0.71 6.16
N THR A 200 -8.92 0.53 7.04
CA THR A 200 -8.51 1.52 8.06
C THR A 200 -7.54 2.55 7.51
N ASN A 201 -7.22 3.58 8.30
CA ASN A 201 -6.23 4.60 7.94
C ASN A 201 -4.89 4.00 7.46
N GLU A 202 -4.40 2.94 8.10
CA GLU A 202 -3.15 2.28 7.70
C GLU A 202 -3.34 1.37 6.48
N ALA A 203 -4.54 0.81 6.29
CA ALA A 203 -4.87 0.01 5.11
C ALA A 203 -4.86 0.82 3.81
N ILE A 204 -5.02 2.15 3.88
CA ILE A 204 -4.84 3.04 2.73
C ILE A 204 -3.48 2.84 2.07
N ALA A 205 -2.42 2.58 2.85
CA ALA A 205 -1.09 2.33 2.32
C ALA A 205 -1.03 1.05 1.47
N LEU A 206 -1.80 0.02 1.81
CA LEU A 206 -1.95 -1.17 0.97
C LEU A 206 -2.69 -0.83 -0.32
N ILE A 207 -3.80 -0.09 -0.26
CA ILE A 207 -4.56 0.31 -1.47
C ILE A 207 -3.69 1.17 -2.39
N ALA A 208 -2.91 2.10 -1.84
CA ALA A 208 -1.99 2.94 -2.61
C ALA A 208 -0.91 2.15 -3.37
N ASP A 209 -0.54 0.96 -2.88
CA ASP A 209 0.48 0.08 -3.49
C ASP A 209 -0.12 -1.04 -4.34
N LEU A 210 -1.43 -1.02 -4.59
CA LEU A 210 -2.13 -1.98 -5.44
C LEU A 210 -2.57 -1.32 -6.75
N PHE A 211 -1.66 -1.25 -7.70
CA PHE A 211 -1.86 -0.66 -9.04
C PHE A 211 -2.47 -1.63 -10.07
N VAL A 212 -3.55 -2.32 -9.68
CA VAL A 212 -4.24 -3.33 -10.51
C VAL A 212 -4.73 -2.71 -11.82
N GLY A 213 -4.37 -3.31 -12.95
CA GLY A 213 -4.76 -2.88 -14.29
C GLY A 213 -3.72 -2.04 -15.02
N VAL A 214 -2.82 -1.33 -14.31
CA VAL A 214 -1.75 -0.53 -14.95
C VAL A 214 -0.74 -1.45 -15.62
N VAL A 215 -0.26 -2.44 -14.87
CA VAL A 215 0.79 -3.36 -15.30
C VAL A 215 0.32 -4.23 -16.46
N GLU A 216 -0.85 -4.84 -16.32
CA GLU A 216 -1.39 -5.76 -17.31
C GLU A 216 -1.53 -5.06 -18.66
N ARG A 217 -1.95 -3.79 -18.65
CA ARG A 217 -2.10 -3.00 -19.86
C ARG A 217 -0.76 -2.61 -20.47
N MET A 218 0.19 -2.14 -19.66
CA MET A 218 1.55 -1.82 -20.13
C MET A 218 2.27 -3.04 -20.73
N GLU A 219 2.14 -4.21 -20.09
CA GLU A 219 2.71 -5.48 -20.58
C GLU A 219 2.10 -5.86 -21.93
N SER A 220 0.77 -5.75 -22.07
CA SER A 220 0.08 -6.06 -23.34
C SER A 220 0.50 -5.16 -24.49
N GLU A 221 0.76 -3.88 -24.24
CA GLU A 221 1.16 -2.94 -25.30
C GLU A 221 2.62 -3.13 -25.73
N ALA A 222 3.50 -3.40 -24.77
CA ALA A 222 4.90 -3.73 -25.08
C ALA A 222 5.02 -4.96 -26.00
N GLU A 223 4.06 -5.89 -25.95
CA GLU A 223 4.03 -7.07 -26.82
C GLU A 223 3.56 -6.76 -28.25
N THR A 224 2.77 -5.70 -28.42
CA THR A 224 2.29 -5.27 -29.75
C THR A 224 3.26 -4.35 -30.50
N GLY A 225 4.31 -3.84 -29.82
CA GLY A 225 5.10 -2.70 -30.28
C GLY A 225 6.31 -2.97 -31.18
N GLU A 226 6.93 -4.15 -31.20
CA GLU A 226 8.08 -4.43 -32.07
C GLU A 226 8.12 -5.92 -32.45
N GLY A 227 8.33 -6.22 -33.74
CA GLY A 227 8.19 -7.54 -34.37
C GLY A 227 8.95 -8.68 -33.68
N LYS A 228 8.28 -9.38 -32.76
CA LYS A 228 8.66 -10.71 -32.30
C LYS A 228 7.58 -11.72 -32.65
N GLN A 229 7.98 -12.68 -33.48
CA GLN A 229 7.21 -13.87 -33.82
C GLN A 229 6.81 -14.63 -32.57
N SER A 230 5.54 -15.01 -32.53
CA SER A 230 4.99 -16.07 -31.70
C SER A 230 5.85 -17.33 -31.81
N GLY A 231 6.44 -17.77 -30.71
CA GLY A 231 7.19 -19.03 -30.70
C GLY A 231 8.01 -19.26 -29.44
N SER A 232 7.35 -19.63 -28.34
CA SER A 232 7.72 -20.78 -27.50
C SER A 232 6.80 -20.85 -26.29
N GLU A 233 6.30 -22.06 -26.03
CA GLU A 233 5.60 -22.43 -24.80
C GLU A 233 6.42 -22.02 -23.57
N MET A 234 5.81 -21.28 -22.61
CA MET A 234 6.22 -20.97 -21.20
C MET A 234 5.69 -19.57 -20.83
N PHE A 235 4.93 -19.25 -19.78
CA PHE A 235 4.52 -19.92 -18.54
C PHE A 235 3.29 -19.20 -17.94
N GLN A 236 2.57 -19.90 -17.06
CA GLN A 236 1.48 -19.42 -16.20
C GLN A 236 1.91 -18.41 -15.10
N SER A 237 2.91 -17.54 -15.32
CA SER A 237 3.51 -16.65 -14.30
C SER A 237 3.67 -15.20 -14.76
N ALA A 238 3.57 -14.24 -13.83
CA ALA A 238 3.79 -12.82 -14.10
C ALA A 238 5.15 -12.56 -14.78
N LYS A 239 5.21 -11.62 -15.73
CA LYS A 239 6.43 -11.30 -16.51
C LYS A 239 7.42 -10.45 -15.71
N PHE A 240 6.92 -9.41 -15.05
CA PHE A 240 7.74 -8.52 -14.24
C PHE A 240 7.35 -8.54 -12.75
N TRP A 241 8.33 -8.20 -11.92
CA TRP A 241 8.17 -7.81 -10.53
C TRP A 241 8.58 -6.35 -10.37
N TYR A 242 7.88 -5.65 -9.47
CA TYR A 242 7.98 -4.21 -9.28
C TYR A 242 8.49 -3.87 -7.88
N PRO A 243 9.78 -4.05 -7.57
CA PRO A 243 10.29 -3.67 -6.26
C PRO A 243 10.24 -2.14 -6.10
N THR A 244 9.41 -1.70 -5.16
CA THR A 244 9.38 -0.31 -4.69
C THR A 244 10.72 0.04 -4.06
N LEU A 245 11.26 1.22 -4.41
CA LEU A 245 12.46 1.82 -3.85
C LEU A 245 12.11 2.91 -2.83
N SER A 246 11.10 3.72 -3.16
CA SER A 246 10.53 4.73 -2.26
C SER A 246 9.02 4.77 -2.37
N PHE A 247 8.35 5.03 -1.25
CA PHE A 247 6.91 5.20 -1.16
C PHE A 247 6.61 6.38 -0.25
N THR A 248 5.94 7.39 -0.80
CA THR A 248 5.43 8.54 -0.05
C THR A 248 3.91 8.52 -0.05
N MET A 249 3.30 8.92 1.06
CA MET A 249 1.86 9.10 1.20
C MET A 249 1.57 10.35 2.05
N ASP A 250 0.68 11.21 1.55
CA ASP A 250 0.18 12.38 2.25
C ASP A 250 -1.33 12.23 2.46
N VAL A 251 -1.74 12.12 3.72
CA VAL A 251 -3.14 11.92 4.11
C VAL A 251 -3.78 13.29 4.35
N LYS A 252 -4.95 13.50 3.74
CA LYS A 252 -5.72 14.75 3.81
C LYS A 252 -6.93 14.64 4.72
N LYS A 253 -7.42 13.42 4.94
CA LYS A 253 -8.60 13.11 5.73
C LYS A 253 -8.39 11.83 6.52
N SER A 254 -8.81 11.79 7.79
CA SER A 254 -8.90 10.55 8.57
C SER A 254 -10.14 9.76 8.15
N LEU A 255 -9.99 8.44 8.08
CA LEU A 255 -11.14 7.54 8.02
C LEU A 255 -11.75 7.35 9.41
N PRO A 256 -13.05 7.01 9.50
CA PRO A 256 -13.67 6.55 10.74
C PRO A 256 -12.87 5.41 11.39
N LYS A 257 -13.00 5.27 12.71
CA LYS A 257 -12.23 4.29 13.49
C LYS A 257 -12.50 2.85 13.04
N GLU A 258 -13.74 2.56 12.65
CA GLU A 258 -14.18 1.28 12.10
C GLU A 258 -13.73 1.04 10.65
N GLY A 259 -13.10 2.02 10.02
CA GLY A 259 -12.71 2.01 8.62
C GLY A 259 -13.87 2.21 7.65
N VAL A 260 -13.57 2.16 6.36
CA VAL A 260 -14.56 2.24 5.27
C VAL A 260 -14.51 0.97 4.43
N LYS A 261 -15.56 0.72 3.64
CA LYS A 261 -15.59 -0.48 2.81
C LYS A 261 -14.88 -0.24 1.48
N TRP A 262 -14.96 0.97 0.96
CA TRP A 262 -14.45 1.34 -0.35
C TRP A 262 -13.45 2.49 -0.26
N VAL A 263 -12.39 2.39 -1.06
CA VAL A 263 -11.49 3.51 -1.35
C VAL A 263 -11.27 3.55 -2.85
N PHE A 264 -11.47 4.72 -3.44
CA PHE A 264 -11.14 4.95 -4.83
C PHE A 264 -9.65 5.22 -4.95
N SER A 265 -9.03 4.75 -6.02
CA SER A 265 -7.64 5.05 -6.39
C SER A 265 -7.56 5.35 -7.88
N LYS A 266 -6.99 6.50 -8.25
CA LYS A 266 -6.53 6.79 -9.60
C LYS A 266 -5.02 6.74 -9.61
N VAL A 267 -4.48 5.73 -10.27
CA VAL A 267 -3.05 5.51 -10.43
C VAL A 267 -2.62 6.03 -11.80
N HIS A 268 -1.55 6.79 -11.82
CA HIS A 268 -0.94 7.34 -13.01
C HIS A 268 0.57 7.06 -13.00
N SER A 269 1.11 6.57 -14.10
CA SER A 269 2.53 6.44 -14.35
C SER A 269 2.94 7.42 -15.45
N GLN A 270 3.99 8.20 -15.18
CA GLN A 270 4.47 9.20 -16.11
C GLN A 270 5.47 8.63 -17.12
N GLN A 271 6.36 7.74 -16.67
CA GLN A 271 7.39 7.15 -17.52
C GLN A 271 7.92 5.82 -16.98
N VAL A 272 7.97 4.83 -17.86
CA VAL A 272 8.88 3.68 -17.71
C VAL A 272 10.09 3.93 -18.61
N LYS A 273 11.29 4.01 -18.04
CA LYS A 273 12.53 4.18 -18.82
C LYS A 273 13.66 3.38 -18.21
N ASN A 274 14.25 2.49 -19.00
CA ASN A 274 15.33 1.58 -18.60
C ASN A 274 14.98 0.81 -17.31
N GLY A 275 13.72 0.37 -17.19
CA GLY A 275 13.23 -0.37 -16.04
C GLY A 275 13.08 0.46 -14.76
N ARG A 276 13.27 1.78 -14.77
CA ARG A 276 12.76 2.66 -13.69
C ARG A 276 11.32 3.03 -13.99
N TRP A 277 10.52 3.04 -12.95
CA TRP A 277 9.09 3.27 -13.04
C TRP A 277 8.62 4.17 -11.91
N ASP A 278 7.69 5.07 -12.23
CA ASP A 278 7.00 5.91 -11.26
C ASP A 278 5.51 5.59 -11.19
N LEU A 279 4.95 5.83 -10.00
CA LEU A 279 3.52 5.76 -9.73
C LEU A 279 3.11 7.01 -8.95
N GLN A 280 2.00 7.61 -9.35
CA GLN A 280 1.29 8.64 -8.62
C GLN A 280 -0.13 8.15 -8.37
N VAL A 281 -0.59 8.24 -7.13
CA VAL A 281 -1.91 7.75 -6.75
C VAL A 281 -2.69 8.86 -6.07
N VAL A 282 -3.89 9.11 -6.56
CA VAL A 282 -4.89 9.95 -5.89
C VAL A 282 -5.94 9.02 -5.32
N MET A 283 -6.25 9.16 -4.03
CA MET A 283 -7.25 8.33 -3.36
C MET A 283 -8.40 9.18 -2.86
N LEU A 284 -9.62 8.68 -3.07
CA LEU A 284 -10.86 9.30 -2.58
C LEU A 284 -11.61 8.34 -1.66
N ASP A 285 -12.36 8.89 -0.71
CA ASP A 285 -13.29 8.10 0.09
C ASP A 285 -14.58 7.77 -0.67
N GLU A 286 -15.50 7.04 -0.02
CA GLU A 286 -16.77 6.57 -0.59
C GLU A 286 -17.66 7.68 -1.15
N ASP A 287 -17.54 8.90 -0.62
CA ASP A 287 -18.33 10.08 -1.02
C ASP A 287 -17.59 10.94 -2.07
N GLY A 288 -16.39 10.51 -2.47
CA GLY A 288 -15.58 11.16 -3.49
C GLY A 288 -14.74 12.32 -2.97
N GLU A 289 -14.56 12.45 -1.66
CA GLU A 289 -13.69 13.46 -1.06
C GLU A 289 -12.21 13.01 -1.09
N LEU A 290 -11.29 13.97 -1.19
CA LEU A 290 -9.86 13.66 -1.25
C LEU A 290 -9.39 13.06 0.08
N LEU A 291 -8.95 11.81 0.01
CA LEU A 291 -8.49 11.05 1.17
C LEU A 291 -6.98 11.18 1.35
N ALA A 292 -6.22 10.87 0.30
CA ALA A 292 -4.77 10.87 0.33
C ALA A 292 -4.17 10.96 -1.08
N THR A 293 -2.91 11.37 -1.16
CA THR A 293 -2.07 11.27 -2.36
C THR A 293 -0.84 10.43 -2.08
N SER A 294 -0.33 9.72 -3.07
CA SER A 294 0.90 8.93 -2.95
C SER A 294 1.78 9.08 -4.18
N THR A 295 3.09 8.97 -3.97
CA THR A 295 4.07 8.80 -5.04
C THR A 295 5.00 7.64 -4.70
N GLN A 296 5.41 6.90 -5.73
CA GLN A 296 6.37 5.82 -5.59
C GLN A 296 7.41 5.86 -6.71
N VAL A 297 8.63 5.43 -6.36
CA VAL A 297 9.64 5.03 -7.34
C VAL A 297 9.82 3.53 -7.21
N ALA A 298 9.70 2.82 -8.32
CA ALA A 298 9.90 1.38 -8.40
C ALA A 298 10.87 1.03 -9.54
N LEU A 299 11.32 -0.22 -9.53
CA LEU A 299 11.92 -0.82 -10.72
C LEU A 299 10.89 -1.72 -11.40
N MET A 300 11.07 -1.98 -12.69
CA MET A 300 10.40 -3.02 -13.45
C MET A 300 11.48 -4.02 -13.86
N VAL A 301 11.45 -5.20 -13.25
CA VAL A 301 12.50 -6.22 -13.40
C VAL A 301 11.87 -7.58 -13.61
N ASP A 302 12.62 -8.54 -14.14
CA ASP A 302 12.12 -9.90 -14.37
C ASP A 302 11.53 -10.54 -13.09
N ALA A 303 10.35 -11.14 -13.20
CA ALA A 303 9.63 -11.74 -12.06
C ALA A 303 10.39 -12.90 -11.41
N SER A 304 11.31 -13.57 -12.13
CA SER A 304 12.18 -14.63 -11.60
C SER A 304 12.97 -14.19 -10.37
N ARG A 305 13.26 -12.88 -10.25
CA ARG A 305 13.93 -12.26 -9.09
C ARG A 305 13.13 -12.35 -7.79
N ASN A 306 11.85 -12.71 -7.86
CA ASN A 306 10.92 -12.81 -6.74
C ASN A 306 10.23 -14.20 -6.65
N THR A 307 10.95 -15.25 -7.04
CA THR A 307 10.46 -16.64 -6.91
C THR A 307 10.85 -17.30 -5.59
N LYS A 308 11.84 -16.73 -4.89
CA LYS A 308 12.38 -17.27 -3.63
C LYS A 308 12.51 -16.18 -2.56
N PRO A 309 12.32 -16.54 -1.28
CA PRO A 309 12.63 -15.65 -0.17
C PRO A 309 14.06 -15.13 -0.27
N ARG A 310 14.31 -13.96 0.31
CA ARG A 310 15.67 -13.48 0.55
C ARG A 310 16.42 -14.53 1.38
N GLY A 311 17.60 -14.93 0.92
CA GLY A 311 18.50 -15.75 1.75
C GLY A 311 18.92 -14.99 3.01
N LYS A 312 19.28 -15.73 4.06
CA LYS A 312 19.93 -15.15 5.23
C LYS A 312 21.24 -14.50 4.77
N ARG A 313 21.49 -13.25 5.16
CA ARG A 313 22.81 -12.64 5.02
C ARG A 313 23.55 -12.88 6.33
N ASP A 314 24.82 -13.24 6.26
CA ASP A 314 25.69 -13.09 7.42
C ASP A 314 25.69 -11.61 7.80
N THR A 315 25.42 -11.30 9.06
CA THR A 315 25.53 -9.94 9.58
C THR A 315 26.94 -9.47 9.25
N PRO A 316 27.13 -8.44 8.38
CA PRO A 316 28.47 -7.93 8.16
C PRO A 316 28.97 -7.45 9.51
N ALA A 317 30.08 -8.02 9.99
CA ALA A 317 30.81 -7.40 11.08
C ALA A 317 31.06 -5.96 10.65
N THR A 318 30.55 -5.00 11.43
CA THR A 318 30.73 -3.57 11.19
C THR A 318 32.23 -3.32 11.15
N LYS A 319 32.83 -3.32 9.95
CA LYS A 319 34.15 -2.74 9.77
C LYS A 319 33.90 -1.25 9.71
N LEU A 320 34.27 -0.61 10.82
CA LEU A 320 34.30 0.83 11.05
C LEU A 320 34.83 1.60 9.85
#